data_AF-A0A372DLG5-F1
#
_entry.id   AF-A0A372DLG5-F1
#
_cell.length_a   1.000
_cell.length_b   1.000
_cell.length_c   1.000
_cell.angle_alpha   90.00
_cell.angle_beta   90.00
_cell.angle_gamma   90.00
#
_symmetry.space_group_name_H-M   'P 1'
#
loop_
_entity.id
_entity.type
_entity.pdbx_description
1 polymer ?
#
loop_
_entity_poly.entity_id
_entity_poly.type
_entity_poly.pdbx_seq_one_letter_code
_entity_poly.pdbx_strand_id
1 'polypeptide(L)'
;MTPKFRSIAIAASLLLGASAVAQAQSTSGNIAGEAVTGETIVVEGVDNGFRREVRVDQDGKYAIRRIPTGVYVVTRTRADGSTGQPQRIEVHAGVTVRLK
;
A
#
# COMPACT_ATOMS: atom_id res chain seq x y z
N MET A 1 -61.42 42.54 10.80
CA MET A 1 -60.36 43.01 11.71
C MET A 1 -59.29 41.91 11.74
N THR A 2 -58.07 42.19 11.27
CA THR A 2 -56.91 41.28 11.12
C THR A 2 -56.07 41.25 12.42
N PRO A 3 -55.26 40.19 12.77
CA PRO A 3 -54.08 39.66 12.04
C PRO A 3 -54.02 38.10 11.91
N LYS A 4 -53.37 37.50 10.91
CA LYS A 4 -51.93 37.14 10.75
C LYS A 4 -51.29 36.29 11.88
N PHE A 5 -50.67 35.17 11.45
CA PHE A 5 -49.47 34.44 11.93
C PHE A 5 -49.70 32.91 11.86
N ARG A 6 -48.72 32.04 11.50
CA ARG A 6 -47.39 32.20 10.86
C ARG A 6 -46.99 30.84 10.22
N SER A 7 -46.30 30.82 9.08
CA SER A 7 -45.84 29.59 8.41
C SER A 7 -44.64 28.94 9.12
N ILE A 8 -44.82 27.76 9.73
CA ILE A 8 -43.78 26.93 10.37
C ILE A 8 -44.28 25.45 10.29
N ALA A 9 -43.55 24.44 9.84
CA ALA A 9 -42.21 24.39 9.23
C ALA A 9 -42.19 23.43 8.02
N ILE A 10 -41.55 23.88 6.94
CA ILE A 10 -40.90 22.97 5.98
C ILE A 10 -39.59 22.48 6.63
N ALA A 11 -39.08 21.32 6.20
CA ALA A 11 -37.77 20.74 6.55
C ALA A 11 -37.66 19.97 7.89
N ALA A 12 -38.34 18.82 7.97
CA ALA A 12 -37.85 17.67 8.74
C ALA A 12 -36.91 16.80 7.87
N SER A 13 -35.74 17.35 7.56
CA SER A 13 -34.47 16.64 7.26
C SER A 13 -34.52 15.33 6.43
N LEU A 14 -34.41 15.46 5.10
CA LEU A 14 -33.67 14.50 4.27
C LEU A 14 -32.19 14.48 4.74
N LEU A 15 -31.78 13.55 5.62
CA LEU A 15 -30.35 13.29 5.89
C LEU A 15 -29.99 11.84 6.33
N LEU A 16 -30.88 10.85 6.13
CA LEU A 16 -30.53 9.43 6.28
C LEU A 16 -29.79 8.90 5.03
N GLY A 17 -28.64 9.51 4.73
CA GLY A 17 -27.84 9.22 3.53
C GLY A 17 -26.33 9.38 3.71
N ALA A 18 -25.86 9.67 4.94
CA ALA A 18 -24.44 9.73 5.26
C ALA A 18 -23.93 8.35 5.71
N SER A 19 -23.99 7.35 4.81
CA SER A 19 -23.07 6.23 4.89
C SER A 19 -21.67 6.79 4.63
N ALA A 20 -21.01 7.22 5.70
CA ALA A 20 -19.65 7.73 5.65
C ALA A 20 -18.75 6.61 5.12
N VAL A 21 -18.50 6.63 3.81
CA VAL A 21 -17.47 5.81 3.17
C VAL A 21 -16.14 6.27 3.71
N ALA A 22 -15.72 5.67 4.82
CA ALA A 22 -14.42 5.90 5.43
C ALA A 22 -13.37 5.58 4.36
N GLN A 23 -12.86 6.63 3.71
CA GLN A 23 -11.80 6.53 2.74
C GLN A 23 -10.55 6.15 3.51
N ALA A 24 -10.31 4.85 3.66
CA ALA A 24 -9.05 4.32 4.15
C ALA A 24 -7.98 4.71 3.13
N GLN A 25 -7.34 5.86 3.37
CA GLN A 25 -6.24 6.35 2.54
C GLN A 25 -5.03 5.45 2.77
N SER A 26 -4.98 4.33 2.06
CA SER A 26 -3.85 3.42 2.05
C SER A 26 -2.63 4.11 1.43
N THR A 27 -1.81 4.72 2.27
CA THR A 27 -0.48 5.20 1.89
C THR A 27 0.35 4.02 1.40
N SER A 28 0.76 4.08 0.14
CA SER A 28 1.55 3.02 -0.46
C SER A 28 2.68 3.55 -1.33
N GLY A 29 3.77 2.78 -1.36
CA GLY A 29 4.91 2.97 -2.24
C GLY A 29 5.17 1.71 -3.06
N ASN A 30 6.37 1.67 -3.66
CA ASN A 30 6.84 0.55 -4.46
C ASN A 30 8.28 0.18 -4.06
N ILE A 31 8.66 -1.07 -4.29
CA ILE A 31 10.07 -1.51 -4.33
C ILE A 31 10.35 -1.97 -5.76
N ALA A 32 11.49 -1.60 -6.31
CA ALA A 32 11.99 -2.13 -7.57
C ALA A 32 13.51 -2.29 -7.51
N GLY A 33 14.08 -3.10 -8.39
CA GLY A 33 15.52 -3.27 -8.45
C GLY A 33 15.94 -4.24 -9.55
N GLU A 34 17.24 -4.53 -9.52
CA GLU A 34 17.89 -5.49 -10.41
C GLU A 34 18.50 -6.63 -9.56
N ALA A 35 18.46 -7.84 -10.09
CA ALA A 35 18.88 -9.07 -9.43
C ALA A 35 19.17 -10.16 -10.48
N VAL A 36 19.68 -11.33 -10.07
CA VAL A 36 19.99 -12.38 -11.03
C VAL A 36 18.69 -13.02 -11.52
N THR A 37 18.55 -13.19 -12.84
CA THR A 37 17.39 -13.84 -13.47
C THR A 37 17.06 -15.17 -12.80
N GLY A 38 15.82 -15.33 -12.36
CA GLY A 38 15.38 -16.55 -11.68
C GLY A 38 15.77 -16.67 -10.20
N GLU A 39 16.34 -15.64 -9.58
CA GLU A 39 16.21 -15.44 -8.13
C GLU A 39 14.75 -15.12 -7.77
N THR A 40 14.41 -15.26 -6.50
CA THR A 40 13.15 -14.81 -5.91
C THR A 40 13.44 -13.72 -4.88
N ILE A 41 12.81 -12.57 -5.03
CA ILE A 41 12.85 -11.48 -4.07
C ILE A 41 11.73 -11.68 -3.06
N VAL A 42 12.09 -11.89 -1.80
CA VAL A 42 11.18 -11.97 -0.66
C VAL A 42 11.16 -10.60 0.02
N VAL A 43 9.98 -10.00 0.17
CA VAL A 43 9.76 -8.76 0.92
C VAL A 43 8.84 -9.04 2.09
N GLU A 44 9.32 -8.77 3.30
CA GLU A 44 8.60 -8.98 4.55
C GLU A 44 8.55 -7.67 5.35
N GLY A 45 7.36 -7.26 5.78
CA GLY A 45 7.14 -6.04 6.56
C GLY A 45 7.29 -6.32 8.05
N VAL A 46 8.10 -5.51 8.73
CA VAL A 46 8.54 -5.78 10.11
C VAL A 46 7.37 -5.81 11.10
N ASP A 47 6.44 -4.86 10.98
CA ASP A 47 5.39 -4.60 11.99
C ASP A 47 3.96 -4.68 11.42
N ASN A 48 3.78 -5.10 10.15
CA ASN A 48 2.50 -5.03 9.45
C ASN A 48 2.05 -6.35 8.76
N GLY A 49 2.78 -7.45 8.94
CA GLY A 49 2.42 -8.77 8.41
C GLY A 49 2.42 -8.86 6.88
N PHE A 50 2.87 -7.83 6.16
CA PHE A 50 2.97 -7.87 4.71
C PHE A 50 4.08 -8.84 4.29
N ARG A 51 3.75 -9.79 3.42
CA ARG A 51 4.74 -10.67 2.80
C ARG A 51 4.44 -10.83 1.32
N ARG A 52 5.44 -10.67 0.46
CA ARG A 52 5.36 -10.98 -0.98
C ARG A 52 6.65 -11.59 -1.48
N GLU A 53 6.48 -12.50 -2.43
CA GLU A 53 7.58 -13.12 -3.18
C GLU A 53 7.39 -12.76 -4.66
N VAL A 54 8.45 -12.32 -5.32
CA VAL A 54 8.46 -12.04 -6.76
C VAL A 54 9.71 -12.63 -7.38
N ARG A 55 9.51 -13.50 -8.39
CA ARG A 55 10.60 -14.02 -9.20
C ARG A 55 11.16 -12.92 -10.10
N VAL A 56 12.48 -12.81 -10.16
CA VAL A 56 13.19 -11.88 -11.04
C VAL A 56 12.95 -12.29 -12.49
N ASP A 57 12.63 -11.32 -13.35
CA ASP A 57 12.32 -11.54 -14.75
C ASP A 57 13.57 -11.87 -15.61
N GLN A 58 13.35 -12.13 -16.89
CA GLN A 58 14.41 -12.46 -17.84
C GLN A 58 15.37 -11.29 -18.11
N ASP A 59 14.92 -10.05 -17.91
CA ASP A 59 15.72 -8.83 -18.06
C ASP A 59 16.51 -8.49 -16.77
N GLY A 60 16.46 -9.36 -15.76
CA GLY A 60 17.14 -9.18 -14.47
C GLY A 60 16.43 -8.20 -13.54
N LYS A 61 15.17 -7.85 -13.81
CA LYS A 61 14.43 -6.81 -13.07
C LYS A 61 13.34 -7.40 -12.19
N TYR A 62 12.90 -6.61 -11.22
CA TYR A 62 11.71 -6.89 -10.43
C TYR A 62 11.04 -5.60 -9.96
N ALA A 63 9.73 -5.66 -9.74
CA ALA A 63 8.96 -4.58 -9.17
C ALA A 63 7.78 -5.11 -8.34
N ILE A 64 7.66 -4.62 -7.10
CA ILE A 64 6.55 -4.88 -6.20
C ILE A 64 5.86 -3.54 -5.96
N ARG A 65 4.60 -3.42 -6.42
CA ARG A 65 3.81 -2.19 -6.35
C ARG A 65 2.72 -2.25 -5.29
N ARG A 66 2.24 -1.08 -4.84
CA ARG A 66 1.18 -0.96 -3.82
C ARG A 66 1.56 -1.71 -2.54
N ILE A 67 2.73 -1.37 -2.01
CA ILE A 67 3.23 -1.83 -0.72
C ILE A 67 2.83 -0.79 0.33
N PRO A 68 2.23 -1.16 1.48
CA PRO A 68 1.96 -0.22 2.56
C PRO A 68 3.21 0.58 2.96
N THR A 69 3.03 1.77 3.51
CA THR A 69 4.15 2.49 4.12
C THR A 69 4.64 1.78 5.38
N GLY A 70 5.96 1.76 5.60
CA GLY A 70 6.57 1.12 6.76
C GLY A 70 7.97 0.58 6.48
N VAL A 71 8.50 -0.20 7.42
CA VAL A 71 9.84 -0.79 7.34
C VAL A 71 9.74 -2.25 6.85
N TYR A 72 10.65 -2.60 5.94
CA TYR A 72 10.69 -3.88 5.26
C TYR A 72 12.08 -4.50 5.33
N VAL A 73 12.12 -5.83 5.36
CA VAL A 73 13.30 -6.64 5.10
C VAL A 73 13.13 -7.26 3.71
N VAL A 74 14.14 -7.07 2.87
CA VAL A 74 14.19 -7.64 1.51
C VAL A 74 15.32 -8.65 1.44
N THR A 75 14.99 -9.89 1.08
CA THR A 75 15.93 -11.00 0.97
C THR A 75 15.89 -11.55 -0.44
N ARG A 76 17.06 -11.79 -1.05
CA ARG A 76 17.18 -12.49 -2.33
C ARG A 76 17.37 -13.97 -2.06
N THR A 77 16.57 -14.82 -2.70
CA THR A 77 16.67 -16.28 -2.62
C THR A 77 17.04 -16.83 -3.99
N ARG A 78 18.12 -17.59 -4.08
CA ARG A 78 18.57 -18.21 -5.33
C ARG A 78 17.75 -19.45 -5.66
N ALA A 79 17.90 -19.92 -6.91
CA ALA A 79 17.26 -21.15 -7.38
C ALA A 79 17.70 -22.42 -6.63
N ASP A 80 18.86 -22.39 -5.96
CA ASP A 80 19.36 -23.47 -5.08
C ASP A 80 18.82 -23.37 -3.63
N GLY A 81 17.97 -22.38 -3.32
CA GLY A 81 17.45 -22.11 -1.98
C GLY A 81 18.37 -21.29 -1.07
N SER A 82 19.59 -20.96 -1.50
CA SER A 82 20.49 -20.10 -0.72
C SER A 82 19.98 -18.65 -0.66
N THR A 83 20.09 -18.01 0.50
CA THR A 83 19.67 -16.62 0.71
C THR A 83 20.86 -15.67 0.70
N GLY A 84 20.65 -14.48 0.12
CA GLY A 84 21.56 -13.35 0.22
C GLY A 84 21.41 -12.60 1.55
N GLN A 85 22.25 -11.59 1.78
CA GLN A 85 22.13 -10.75 2.97
C GLN A 85 20.79 -9.98 2.96
N PRO A 86 20.01 -10.00 4.06
CA PRO A 86 18.78 -9.23 4.16
C PRO A 86 19.06 -7.72 4.15
N GLN A 87 18.32 -6.97 3.33
CA GLN A 87 18.39 -5.51 3.21
C GLN A 87 17.19 -4.89 3.93
N ARG A 88 17.42 -4.13 5.00
CA ARG A 88 16.37 -3.35 5.68
C ARG A 88 16.17 -2.02 4.96
N ILE A 89 14.93 -1.70 4.60
CA ILE A 89 14.54 -0.46 3.91
C ILE A 89 13.26 0.13 4.48
N GLU A 90 13.03 1.41 4.23
CA GLU A 90 11.79 2.11 4.57
C GLU A 90 11.05 2.53 3.29
N VAL A 91 9.75 2.30 3.25
CA VAL A 91 8.87 2.63 2.13
C VAL A 91 7.93 3.76 2.54
N HIS A 92 8.04 4.90 1.86
CA HIS A 92 7.17 6.07 2.05
C HIS A 92 6.10 6.18 0.96
N ALA A 93 5.06 6.96 1.21
CA ALA A 93 3.92 7.13 0.31
C ALA A 93 4.35 7.74 -1.03
N GLY A 94 3.91 7.15 -2.14
CA GLY A 94 4.24 7.61 -3.49
C GLY A 94 5.70 7.36 -3.95
N VAL A 95 6.58 6.89 -3.06
CA VAL A 95 8.00 6.67 -3.37
C VAL A 95 8.22 5.27 -3.96
N THR A 96 9.19 5.16 -4.85
CA THR A 96 9.74 3.87 -5.29
C THR A 96 11.15 3.71 -4.73
N VAL A 97 11.32 2.80 -3.77
CA VAL A 97 12.65 2.42 -3.27
C VAL A 97 13.33 1.60 -4.36
N ARG A 98 14.56 1.98 -4.73
CA ARG A 98 15.37 1.23 -5.69
C ARG A 98 16.51 0.51 -5.00
N LEU A 99 16.51 -0.81 -5.11
CA LEU A 99 17.57 -1.68 -4.64
C LEU A 99 18.56 -1.98 -5.77
N LYS A 100 19.84 -2.11 -5.38
CA LYS A 100 20.94 -2.61 -6.19
C LYS A 100 21.27 -4.02 -5.72
#